data_AF-A0A0B0NRQ3-F1
#
_entry.id   AF-A0A0B0NRQ3-F1
#
_cell.length_a   1.000
_cell.length_b   1.000
_cell.length_c   1.000
_cell.angle_alpha   90.00
_cell.angle_beta   90.00
_cell.angle_gamma   90.00
#
_symmetry.space_group_name_H-M   'P 1'
#
loop_
_entity.id
_entity.type
_entity.pdbx_description
1 polymer ?
#
loop_
_entity_poly.entity_id
_entity_poly.type
_entity_poly.pdbx_seq_one_letter_code
_entity_poly.pdbx_strand_id
1 'polypeptide(L)'
;MISFSSFKFTLLPPLMVGCLMAASASNFDNYFDITWGDGRGKIVNNGEVLTLSLDKSSGSGFQSKNEYLFGKIDMQLKLVPGNSAGTVTAYYLSSKGSTWDEIDFEFLGNLSGDPYILHTNVFSQGKDFHTYCILWNPQSIIFSVDGAPIREFKNMESIGVPFPKNQPMRIYSSLWNADDWATRGGLVKTDWTQAPFTASYRNFNADACVWGASSCKPTATSTNIAWFSQEMDSAKQQRLQWGRRTT
;
A
#
# COMPACT_ATOMS: atom_id res chain seq x y z
N MET A 1 -30.70 -28.38 -60.47
CA MET A 1 -29.50 -27.92 -59.73
C MET A 1 -29.89 -26.66 -58.98
N ILE A 2 -29.70 -26.63 -57.66
CA ILE A 2 -29.98 -25.45 -56.83
C ILE A 2 -28.63 -24.90 -56.36
N SER A 3 -28.38 -23.61 -56.61
CA SER A 3 -27.13 -22.95 -56.27
C SER A 3 -27.23 -22.36 -54.86
N PHE A 4 -26.26 -22.65 -53.99
CA PHE A 4 -26.15 -22.03 -52.67
C PHE A 4 -25.17 -20.86 -52.73
N SER A 5 -25.67 -19.65 -52.45
CA SER A 5 -24.84 -18.44 -52.33
C SER A 5 -24.10 -18.42 -50.99
N SER A 6 -22.78 -18.26 -51.03
CA SER A 6 -21.97 -18.13 -49.83
C SER A 6 -22.09 -16.71 -49.24
N PHE A 7 -22.77 -16.59 -48.10
CA PHE A 7 -22.79 -15.35 -47.33
C PHE A 7 -21.48 -15.18 -46.56
N LYS A 8 -20.70 -14.16 -46.90
CA LYS A 8 -19.50 -13.78 -46.14
C LYS A 8 -19.89 -12.91 -44.94
N PHE A 9 -19.80 -13.47 -43.73
CA PHE A 9 -19.88 -12.69 -42.50
C PHE A 9 -18.56 -11.93 -42.28
N THR A 10 -18.57 -10.60 -42.47
CA THR A 10 -17.53 -9.71 -41.95
C THR A 10 -17.82 -9.42 -40.48
N LEU A 11 -17.04 -10.01 -39.55
CA LEU A 11 -17.04 -9.55 -38.15
C LEU A 11 -16.46 -8.14 -38.09
N LEU A 12 -17.24 -7.17 -37.59
CA LEU A 12 -16.64 -5.95 -37.04
C LEU A 12 -16.04 -6.28 -35.67
N PRO A 13 -14.84 -5.77 -35.34
CA PRO A 13 -14.29 -5.89 -34.00
C PRO A 13 -15.14 -5.06 -33.01
N PRO A 14 -15.37 -5.55 -31.78
CA PRO A 14 -16.10 -4.78 -30.78
C PRO A 14 -15.29 -3.53 -30.39
N LEU A 15 -15.94 -2.36 -30.45
CA LEU A 15 -15.35 -1.11 -30.01
C LEU A 15 -15.21 -1.13 -28.48
N MET A 16 -14.01 -1.45 -27.99
CA MET A 16 -13.66 -1.33 -26.57
C MET A 16 -13.69 0.14 -26.16
N VAL A 17 -14.86 0.61 -25.71
CA VAL A 17 -15.00 1.89 -25.01
C VAL A 17 -14.40 1.70 -23.62
N GLY A 18 -13.07 1.82 -23.54
CA GLY A 18 -12.37 1.87 -22.28
C GLY A 18 -12.82 3.10 -21.50
N CYS A 19 -13.49 2.90 -20.37
CA CYS A 19 -13.71 3.97 -19.41
C CYS A 19 -12.36 4.43 -18.88
N LEU A 20 -11.84 5.52 -19.46
CA LEU A 20 -10.79 6.32 -18.85
C LEU A 20 -11.39 6.98 -17.59
N MET A 21 -11.40 6.21 -16.51
CA MET A 21 -11.63 6.73 -15.17
C MET A 21 -10.49 7.70 -14.89
N ALA A 22 -10.76 8.99 -15.08
CA ALA A 22 -9.84 10.05 -14.72
C ALA A 22 -9.67 10.01 -13.20
N ALA A 23 -8.63 9.32 -12.73
CA ALA A 23 -8.22 9.36 -11.35
C ALA A 23 -7.84 10.81 -11.02
N SER A 24 -8.71 11.51 -10.29
CA SER A 24 -8.37 12.81 -9.73
C SER A 24 -7.18 12.61 -8.79
N ALA A 25 -6.02 13.19 -9.14
CA ALA A 25 -4.84 13.11 -8.31
C ALA A 25 -5.18 13.66 -6.91
N SER A 26 -5.06 12.80 -5.91
CA SER A 26 -5.36 13.13 -4.53
C SER A 26 -4.32 14.11 -3.99
N ASN A 27 -4.77 15.27 -3.51
CA ASN A 27 -3.89 16.27 -2.94
C ASN A 27 -3.57 15.90 -1.47
N PHE A 28 -2.31 15.59 -1.20
CA PHE A 28 -1.81 15.13 0.10
C PHE A 28 -1.96 16.16 1.23
N ASP A 29 -1.98 17.46 0.94
CA ASP A 29 -2.17 18.52 1.94
C ASP A 29 -3.53 18.39 2.65
N ASN A 30 -4.53 17.77 2.00
CA ASN A 30 -5.84 17.54 2.59
C ASN A 30 -5.87 16.36 3.59
N TYR A 31 -4.92 15.43 3.49
CA TYR A 31 -5.00 14.12 4.15
C TYR A 31 -3.89 13.84 5.17
N PHE A 32 -2.72 14.46 5.02
CA PHE A 32 -1.53 14.13 5.81
C PHE A 32 -0.87 15.36 6.43
N ASP A 33 -0.21 15.14 7.57
CA ASP A 33 0.72 16.08 8.20
C ASP A 33 2.13 15.47 8.20
N ILE A 34 3.15 16.25 7.84
CA ILE A 34 4.55 15.88 8.05
C ILE A 34 4.83 15.97 9.56
N THR A 35 5.19 14.84 10.19
CA THR A 35 5.34 14.76 11.65
C THR A 35 6.76 15.05 12.11
N TRP A 36 7.77 14.74 11.30
CA TRP A 36 9.17 15.02 11.59
C TRP A 36 10.04 15.00 10.32
N GLY A 37 11.26 15.52 10.45
CA GLY A 37 12.31 15.45 9.42
C GLY A 37 12.95 16.78 9.03
N ASP A 38 12.54 17.91 9.63
CA ASP A 38 13.20 19.21 9.44
C ASP A 38 13.36 19.57 7.93
N GLY A 39 12.22 19.67 7.25
CA GLY A 39 12.15 19.95 5.80
C GLY A 39 12.47 18.77 4.87
N ARG A 40 12.80 17.58 5.38
CA ARG A 40 13.02 16.35 4.57
C ARG A 40 11.73 15.68 4.10
N GLY A 41 10.67 15.77 4.90
CA GLY A 41 9.31 15.46 4.46
C GLY A 41 8.73 16.66 3.72
N LYS A 42 8.28 16.47 2.47
CA LYS A 42 7.72 17.54 1.64
C LYS A 42 6.49 17.06 0.89
N ILE A 43 5.51 17.94 0.73
CA ILE A 43 4.44 17.81 -0.26
C ILE A 43 4.79 18.77 -1.41
N VAL A 44 4.80 18.25 -2.64
CA VAL A 44 5.26 18.94 -3.85
C VAL A 44 4.26 18.74 -5.00
N ASN A 45 4.51 19.39 -6.14
CA ASN A 45 3.63 19.36 -7.32
C ASN A 45 2.17 19.70 -6.96
N ASN A 46 1.95 20.84 -6.28
CA ASN A 46 0.62 21.31 -5.86
C ASN A 46 -0.21 20.27 -5.07
N GLY A 47 0.47 19.42 -4.29
CA GLY A 47 -0.16 18.41 -3.46
C GLY A 47 -0.17 17.00 -4.05
N GLU A 48 0.20 16.79 -5.32
CA GLU A 48 0.07 15.49 -6.00
C GLU A 48 1.08 14.43 -5.52
N VAL A 49 2.24 14.86 -4.98
CA VAL A 49 3.33 13.98 -4.59
C VAL A 49 3.84 14.36 -3.20
N LEU A 50 3.95 13.40 -2.31
CA LEU A 50 4.69 13.52 -1.05
C LEU A 50 6.06 12.84 -1.22
N THR A 51 7.14 13.45 -0.76
CA THR A 51 8.48 12.84 -0.69
C THR A 51 8.98 12.81 0.74
N LEU A 52 9.61 11.69 1.13
CA LEU A 52 10.38 11.57 2.36
C LEU A 52 11.85 11.38 1.97
N SER A 53 12.75 12.18 2.54
CA SER A 53 14.19 11.99 2.40
C SER A 53 14.91 11.67 3.71
N LEU A 54 16.11 11.10 3.58
CA LEU A 54 16.98 10.65 4.66
C LEU A 54 18.44 11.02 4.35
N ASP A 55 19.08 11.65 5.33
CA ASP A 55 20.52 11.90 5.37
C ASP A 55 21.09 11.61 6.78
N LYS A 56 22.41 11.80 6.98
CA LYS A 56 23.09 11.49 8.24
C LYS A 56 22.52 12.21 9.48
N SER A 57 21.82 13.32 9.28
CA SER A 57 21.26 14.15 10.36
C SER A 57 19.90 13.65 10.80
N SER A 58 19.06 13.21 9.86
CA SER A 58 17.70 12.75 10.13
C SER A 58 17.07 12.05 8.93
N GLY A 59 16.09 11.20 9.21
CA GLY A 59 15.08 10.76 8.25
C GLY A 59 13.90 11.72 8.14
N SER A 60 12.73 11.19 7.79
CA SER A 60 11.47 11.94 7.83
C SER A 60 10.25 11.01 7.90
N GLY A 61 9.08 11.56 8.26
CA GLY A 61 7.83 10.81 8.28
C GLY A 61 6.58 11.70 8.29
N PHE A 62 5.44 11.05 8.05
CA PHE A 62 4.12 11.68 8.03
C PHE A 62 3.06 10.80 8.71
N GLN A 63 1.92 11.40 9.06
CA GLN A 63 0.72 10.70 9.56
C GLN A 63 -0.54 11.21 8.84
N SER A 64 -1.60 10.40 8.80
CA SER A 64 -2.92 10.87 8.37
C SER A 64 -3.55 11.79 9.41
N LYS A 65 -4.25 12.82 8.93
CA LYS A 65 -5.05 13.75 9.74
C LYS A 65 -6.19 13.03 10.47
N ASN A 66 -6.80 12.07 9.77
CA ASN A 66 -7.92 11.28 10.26
C ASN A 66 -7.47 9.92 10.84
N GLU A 67 -8.28 9.39 11.75
CA GLU A 67 -8.27 8.01 12.22
C GLU A 67 -9.34 7.20 11.46
N TYR A 68 -9.02 5.95 11.12
CA TYR A 68 -9.85 5.06 10.34
C TYR A 68 -10.12 3.76 11.11
N LEU A 69 -11.34 3.24 11.05
CA LEU A 69 -11.69 1.92 11.59
C LEU A 69 -12.31 1.10 10.45
N PHE A 70 -11.52 0.21 9.86
CA PHE A 70 -11.77 -0.46 8.57
C PHE A 70 -11.69 0.46 7.34
N GLY A 71 -11.27 -0.13 6.21
CA GLY A 71 -11.21 0.54 4.92
C GLY A 71 -10.41 -0.21 3.86
N LYS A 72 -10.57 0.21 2.60
CA LYS A 72 -9.63 -0.06 1.51
C LYS A 72 -8.76 1.18 1.30
N ILE A 73 -7.45 1.01 1.50
CA ILE A 73 -6.48 2.10 1.51
C ILE A 73 -5.40 1.79 0.49
N ASP A 74 -5.38 2.57 -0.59
CA ASP A 74 -4.45 2.48 -1.70
C ASP A 74 -3.43 3.63 -1.63
N MET A 75 -2.15 3.32 -1.79
CA MET A 75 -1.08 4.30 -1.92
C MET A 75 -0.12 3.86 -3.04
N GLN A 76 0.31 4.77 -3.92
CA GLN A 76 1.38 4.48 -4.86
C GLN A 76 2.72 4.91 -4.30
N LEU A 77 3.64 3.96 -4.13
CA LEU A 77 4.99 4.19 -3.62
C LEU A 77 6.02 3.96 -4.73
N LYS A 78 7.06 4.81 -4.73
CA LYS A 78 8.32 4.59 -5.44
C LYS A 78 9.45 4.66 -4.42
N LEU A 79 10.20 3.56 -4.29
CA LEU A 79 11.24 3.37 -3.29
C LEU A 79 12.53 4.12 -3.66
N VAL A 80 13.51 4.11 -2.76
CA VAL A 80 14.82 4.73 -2.98
C VAL A 80 15.56 3.99 -4.11
N PRO A 81 15.94 4.66 -5.21
CA PRO A 81 16.63 4.02 -6.33
C PRO A 81 18.12 3.81 -6.04
N GLY A 82 18.75 2.89 -6.77
CA GLY A 82 20.20 2.63 -6.65
C GLY A 82 20.56 1.90 -5.37
N ASN A 83 21.65 2.30 -4.72
CA ASN A 83 22.07 1.73 -3.45
C ASN A 83 21.21 2.32 -2.33
N SER A 84 20.44 1.45 -1.67
CA SER A 84 19.50 1.78 -0.60
C SER A 84 19.78 0.98 0.69
N ALA A 85 20.92 0.28 0.75
CA ALA A 85 21.28 -0.56 1.88
C ALA A 85 21.25 0.20 3.21
N GLY A 86 20.80 -0.48 4.28
CA GLY A 86 20.59 0.07 5.62
C GLY A 86 19.35 0.97 5.77
N THR A 87 18.63 1.29 4.68
CA THR A 87 17.40 2.10 4.77
C THR A 87 16.14 1.25 4.87
N VAL A 88 15.14 1.75 5.61
CA VAL A 88 13.79 1.17 5.68
C VAL A 88 12.79 2.25 5.30
N THR A 89 12.00 1.97 4.27
CA THR A 89 10.79 2.74 3.96
C THR A 89 9.62 1.99 4.58
N ALA A 90 8.90 2.58 5.53
CA ALA A 90 7.71 1.97 6.15
C ALA A 90 6.43 2.68 5.69
N TYR A 91 5.35 1.93 5.47
CA TYR A 91 4.00 2.43 5.25
C TYR A 91 3.03 1.54 6.01
N TYR A 92 2.43 2.07 7.07
CA TYR A 92 1.76 1.25 8.09
C TYR A 92 0.51 1.91 8.64
N LEU A 93 -0.38 1.11 9.23
CA LEU A 93 -1.44 1.60 10.11
C LEU A 93 -1.11 1.28 11.56
N SER A 94 -1.34 2.22 12.48
CA SER A 94 -1.13 1.99 13.91
C SER A 94 -2.17 2.71 14.77
N SER A 95 -2.64 2.07 15.85
CA SER A 95 -3.49 2.70 16.87
C SER A 95 -2.65 3.43 17.93
N LYS A 96 -3.27 3.96 18.99
CA LYS A 96 -2.56 4.63 20.10
C LYS A 96 -2.68 3.82 21.37
N GLY A 97 -1.63 3.81 22.18
CA GLY A 97 -1.61 3.22 23.51
C GLY A 97 -0.40 2.30 23.70
N SER A 98 -0.36 1.57 24.82
CA SER A 98 0.70 0.59 25.12
C SER A 98 0.42 -0.81 24.59
N THR A 99 -0.74 -1.03 23.99
CA THR A 99 -1.21 -2.30 23.39
C THR A 99 -1.84 -1.99 22.03
N TRP A 100 -1.10 -1.28 21.19
CA TRP A 100 -1.62 -0.80 19.92
C TRP A 100 -1.76 -1.93 18.91
N ASP A 101 -2.72 -1.79 18.00
CA ASP A 101 -2.84 -2.63 16.81
C ASP A 101 -1.99 -2.01 15.69
N GLU A 102 -1.29 -2.83 14.89
CA GLU A 102 -0.41 -2.37 13.80
C GLU A 102 -0.51 -3.25 12.54
N ILE A 103 -0.40 -2.63 11.36
CA ILE A 103 -0.46 -3.29 10.03
C ILE A 103 0.58 -2.65 9.11
N ASP A 104 1.70 -3.35 8.89
CA ASP A 104 2.86 -2.79 8.18
C ASP A 104 3.02 -3.21 6.72
N PHE A 105 3.63 -2.32 5.94
CA PHE A 105 4.54 -2.64 4.84
C PHE A 105 5.91 -2.03 5.16
N GLU A 106 6.95 -2.86 5.29
CA GLU A 106 8.33 -2.42 5.49
C GLU A 106 9.22 -2.82 4.29
N PHE A 107 9.75 -1.83 3.56
CA PHE A 107 10.65 -2.06 2.43
C PHE A 107 12.11 -1.88 2.88
N LEU A 108 12.84 -2.98 2.99
CA LEU A 108 14.24 -2.99 3.35
C LEU A 108 15.09 -2.80 2.09
N GLY A 109 15.86 -1.71 2.08
CA GLY A 109 16.74 -1.37 0.97
C GLY A 109 17.94 -2.31 0.84
N ASN A 110 18.57 -2.28 -0.33
CA ASN A 110 19.62 -3.21 -0.71
C ASN A 110 20.68 -2.54 -1.61
N LEU A 111 21.75 -3.27 -1.94
CA LEU A 111 22.80 -2.80 -2.84
C LEU A 111 22.27 -2.54 -4.25
N SER A 112 22.96 -1.67 -5.01
CA SER A 112 22.62 -1.37 -6.40
C SER A 112 22.55 -2.64 -7.26
N GLY A 113 21.36 -2.97 -7.75
CA GLY A 113 21.10 -4.13 -8.62
C GLY A 113 20.51 -5.33 -7.88
N ASP A 114 20.62 -5.38 -6.56
CA ASP A 114 19.98 -6.40 -5.73
C ASP A 114 18.51 -6.01 -5.43
N PRO A 115 17.61 -6.99 -5.23
CA PRO A 115 16.20 -6.71 -4.98
C PRO A 115 15.94 -6.18 -3.57
N TYR A 116 14.96 -5.30 -3.42
CA TYR A 116 14.40 -4.93 -2.12
C TYR A 116 13.77 -6.14 -1.43
N ILE A 117 13.89 -6.24 -0.11
CA ILE A 117 13.10 -7.19 0.68
C ILE A 117 11.87 -6.46 1.19
N LEU A 118 10.69 -6.97 0.88
CA LEU A 118 9.47 -6.49 1.51
C LEU A 118 9.18 -7.34 2.75
N HIS A 119 9.28 -6.75 3.93
CA HIS A 119 8.71 -7.30 5.15
C HIS A 119 7.17 -7.20 5.07
N THR A 120 6.57 -8.10 4.28
CA THR A 120 5.12 -8.40 4.31
C THR A 120 4.67 -9.77 3.76
N ASN A 121 5.13 -10.33 2.62
CA ASN A 121 6.20 -10.02 1.66
C ASN A 121 5.71 -10.26 0.20
N VAL A 122 6.20 -9.49 -0.79
CA VAL A 122 6.58 -9.95 -2.15
C VAL A 122 7.42 -8.86 -2.86
N PHE A 123 8.35 -9.28 -3.72
CA PHE A 123 9.37 -8.43 -4.38
C PHE A 123 8.84 -7.51 -5.50
N SER A 124 9.38 -6.28 -5.59
CA SER A 124 9.35 -5.44 -6.79
C SER A 124 10.72 -4.76 -7.02
N GLN A 125 11.08 -4.50 -8.29
CA GLN A 125 12.27 -3.72 -8.63
C GLN A 125 11.90 -2.24 -8.55
N GLY A 126 12.39 -1.53 -7.53
CA GLY A 126 11.98 -0.15 -7.18
C GLY A 126 12.37 0.97 -8.16
N LYS A 127 12.04 0.83 -9.45
CA LYS A 127 12.25 1.83 -10.49
C LYS A 127 10.98 2.64 -10.80
N ASP A 128 9.82 2.03 -10.66
CA ASP A 128 8.51 2.61 -10.96
C ASP A 128 7.59 2.69 -9.72
N PHE A 129 6.48 3.42 -9.88
CA PHE A 129 5.42 3.47 -8.87
C PHE A 129 4.54 2.22 -8.94
N HIS A 130 4.46 1.50 -7.83
CA HIS A 130 3.54 0.37 -7.64
C HIS A 130 2.43 0.74 -6.66
N THR A 131 1.25 0.14 -6.82
CA THR A 131 0.09 0.38 -5.95
C THR A 131 0.07 -0.62 -4.81
N TYR A 132 0.33 -0.15 -3.59
CA TYR A 132 0.26 -0.95 -2.37
C TYR A 132 -1.10 -0.71 -1.70
N CYS A 133 -1.83 -1.80 -1.45
CA CYS A 133 -3.19 -1.76 -0.95
C CYS A 133 -3.33 -2.57 0.34
N ILE A 134 -4.00 -1.98 1.33
CA ILE A 134 -4.52 -2.66 2.51
C ILE A 134 -6.04 -2.64 2.39
N LEU A 135 -6.65 -3.82 2.29
CA LEU A 135 -8.08 -4.01 2.51
C LEU A 135 -8.25 -4.57 3.93
N TRP A 136 -8.88 -3.80 4.80
CA TRP A 136 -9.15 -4.17 6.19
C TRP A 136 -10.66 -4.07 6.46
N ASN A 137 -11.28 -5.19 6.78
CA ASN A 137 -12.71 -5.29 7.11
C ASN A 137 -12.93 -6.29 8.27
N PRO A 138 -14.16 -6.47 8.78
CA PRO A 138 -14.41 -7.38 9.91
C PRO A 138 -14.02 -8.85 9.68
N GLN A 139 -13.90 -9.28 8.42
CA GLN A 139 -13.61 -10.66 8.01
C GLN A 139 -12.11 -10.93 7.86
N SER A 140 -11.33 -9.98 7.30
CA SER A 140 -9.91 -10.17 7.04
C SER A 140 -9.13 -8.86 6.82
N ILE A 141 -7.81 -8.98 6.86
CA ILE A 141 -6.86 -8.02 6.31
C ILE A 141 -6.19 -8.66 5.09
N ILE A 142 -6.25 -8.01 3.94
CA ILE A 142 -5.62 -8.44 2.69
C ILE A 142 -4.63 -7.38 2.23
N PHE A 143 -3.38 -7.80 2.05
CA PHE A 143 -2.28 -7.00 1.51
C PHE A 143 -2.16 -7.30 0.01
N SER A 144 -2.09 -6.29 -0.84
CA SER A 144 -1.92 -6.46 -2.29
C SER A 144 -0.90 -5.49 -2.88
N VAL A 145 -0.23 -5.93 -3.95
CA VAL A 145 0.66 -5.13 -4.81
C VAL A 145 0.09 -5.18 -6.21
N ASP A 146 -0.20 -4.01 -6.80
CA ASP A 146 -0.85 -3.86 -8.12
C ASP A 146 -2.12 -4.72 -8.29
N GLY A 147 -2.89 -4.87 -7.21
CA GLY A 147 -4.11 -5.68 -7.15
C GLY A 147 -3.88 -7.20 -7.07
N ALA A 148 -2.64 -7.68 -7.08
CA ALA A 148 -2.30 -9.06 -6.76
C ALA A 148 -2.17 -9.23 -5.24
N PRO A 149 -2.92 -10.14 -4.59
CA PRO A 149 -2.83 -10.36 -3.16
C PRO A 149 -1.54 -11.11 -2.79
N ILE A 150 -0.81 -10.59 -1.80
CA ILE A 150 0.46 -11.13 -1.31
C ILE A 150 0.36 -11.74 0.09
N ARG A 151 -0.64 -11.32 0.89
CA ARG A 151 -0.93 -11.87 2.21
C ARG A 151 -2.41 -11.69 2.57
N GLU A 152 -2.93 -12.64 3.33
CA GLU A 152 -4.24 -12.58 3.98
C GLU A 152 -4.05 -12.92 5.47
N PHE A 153 -4.68 -12.16 6.35
CA PHE A 153 -4.84 -12.47 7.77
C PHE A 153 -6.35 -12.47 8.06
N LYS A 154 -6.91 -13.66 8.28
CA LYS A 154 -8.35 -13.83 8.53
C LYS A 154 -8.69 -13.52 9.99
N ASN A 155 -9.87 -12.96 10.23
CA ASN A 155 -10.41 -12.89 11.57
C ASN A 155 -10.66 -14.33 12.08
N MET A 156 -9.97 -14.66 13.17
CA MET A 156 -10.01 -15.96 13.84
C MET A 156 -10.26 -15.80 15.35
N GLU A 157 -10.96 -14.74 15.75
CA GLU A 157 -11.34 -14.50 17.15
C GLU A 157 -12.18 -15.64 17.75
N SER A 158 -12.93 -16.37 16.91
CA SER A 158 -13.69 -17.57 17.31
C SER A 158 -12.82 -18.71 17.85
N ILE A 159 -11.52 -18.70 17.55
CA ILE A 159 -10.51 -19.62 18.10
C ILE A 159 -9.46 -18.89 18.95
N GLY A 160 -9.77 -17.68 19.42
CA GLY A 160 -8.95 -16.90 20.36
C GLY A 160 -7.79 -16.11 19.75
N VAL A 161 -7.69 -16.02 18.42
CA VAL A 161 -6.67 -15.17 17.77
C VAL A 161 -7.18 -13.72 17.73
N PRO A 162 -6.47 -12.73 18.32
CA PRO A 162 -6.89 -11.33 18.28
C PRO A 162 -6.99 -10.79 16.84
N PHE A 163 -7.92 -9.87 16.61
CA PHE A 163 -8.10 -9.20 15.33
C PHE A 163 -8.41 -7.70 15.54
N PRO A 164 -7.77 -6.79 14.79
CA PRO A 164 -8.00 -5.35 14.93
C PRO A 164 -9.39 -4.99 14.42
N LYS A 165 -10.35 -4.84 15.33
CA LYS A 165 -11.74 -4.43 15.02
C LYS A 165 -12.32 -3.33 15.90
N ASN A 166 -11.62 -2.97 16.98
CA ASN A 166 -12.12 -2.05 18.00
C ASN A 166 -11.26 -0.77 18.14
N GLN A 167 -10.05 -0.76 17.60
CA GLN A 167 -9.13 0.38 17.70
C GLN A 167 -9.04 1.11 16.36
N PRO A 168 -9.47 2.39 16.26
CA PRO A 168 -9.19 3.22 15.10
C PRO A 168 -7.68 3.43 14.95
N MET A 169 -7.20 3.33 13.72
CA MET A 169 -5.79 3.47 13.36
C MET A 169 -5.56 4.66 12.44
N ARG A 170 -4.39 5.28 12.53
CA ARG A 170 -3.91 6.23 11.51
C ARG A 170 -3.01 5.54 10.52
N ILE A 171 -2.94 6.10 9.33
CA ILE A 171 -1.93 5.74 8.33
C ILE A 171 -0.66 6.55 8.66
N TYR A 172 0.48 5.89 8.62
CA TYR A 172 1.80 6.48 8.83
C TYR A 172 2.75 6.04 7.72
N SER A 173 3.82 6.80 7.55
CA SER A 173 4.96 6.38 6.76
C SER A 173 6.24 7.08 7.19
N SER A 174 7.38 6.40 7.05
CA SER A 174 8.69 6.93 7.39
C SER A 174 9.78 6.40 6.46
N LEU A 175 10.87 7.16 6.33
CA LEU A 175 12.14 6.70 5.76
C LEU A 175 13.24 6.91 6.80
N TRP A 176 13.89 5.85 7.24
CA TRP A 176 14.87 5.88 8.33
C TRP A 176 16.02 4.88 8.11
N ASN A 177 17.11 5.05 8.87
CA ASN A 177 18.27 4.15 8.86
C ASN A 177 18.13 3.09 9.95
N ALA A 178 18.29 1.83 9.56
CA ALA A 178 18.13 0.64 10.38
C ALA A 178 19.34 -0.30 10.19
N ASP A 179 20.54 0.28 10.20
CA ASP A 179 21.82 -0.34 9.88
C ASP A 179 22.07 -1.67 10.60
N ASP A 180 21.53 -1.84 11.81
CA ASP A 180 21.80 -3.00 12.66
C ASP A 180 21.04 -4.27 12.27
N TRP A 181 20.08 -4.18 11.34
CA TRP A 181 19.33 -5.36 10.90
C TRP A 181 18.86 -5.34 9.44
N ALA A 182 18.58 -4.17 8.84
CA ALA A 182 17.81 -4.08 7.60
C ALA A 182 18.42 -4.84 6.40
N THR A 183 19.69 -4.59 6.05
CA THR A 183 20.31 -5.23 4.87
C THR A 183 21.21 -6.39 5.27
N ARG A 184 20.85 -7.59 4.81
CA ARG A 184 21.53 -8.86 5.11
C ARG A 184 21.71 -9.10 6.62
N GLY A 185 20.69 -8.82 7.43
CA GLY A 185 20.76 -8.97 8.88
C GLY A 185 21.73 -7.99 9.55
N GLY A 186 21.87 -6.78 9.00
CA GLY A 186 22.73 -5.72 9.51
C GLY A 186 24.21 -5.81 9.08
N LEU A 187 24.56 -6.77 8.22
CA LEU A 187 25.93 -6.92 7.69
C LEU A 187 26.33 -5.83 6.68
N VAL A 188 25.35 -5.20 6.03
CA VAL A 188 25.58 -4.10 5.08
C VAL A 188 24.97 -2.82 5.64
N LYS A 189 25.80 -1.80 5.79
CA LYS A 189 25.48 -0.49 6.39
C LYS A 189 25.18 0.54 5.30
N THR A 190 24.47 1.62 5.64
CA THR A 190 24.13 2.69 4.71
C THR A 190 25.37 3.43 4.22
N ASP A 191 25.57 3.41 2.88
CA ASP A 191 26.56 4.25 2.21
C ASP A 191 26.02 5.69 2.08
N TRP A 192 26.24 6.47 3.13
CA TRP A 192 25.83 7.87 3.21
C TRP A 192 26.44 8.79 2.13
N THR A 193 27.37 8.32 1.28
CA THR A 193 27.81 9.10 0.11
C THR A 193 26.74 9.18 -0.98
N GLN A 194 25.74 8.29 -0.94
CA GLN A 194 24.60 8.25 -1.86
C GLN A 194 23.40 9.11 -1.38
N ALA A 195 23.53 9.78 -0.23
CA ALA A 195 22.46 10.63 0.30
C ALA A 195 22.25 11.90 -0.57
N PRO A 196 21.02 12.45 -0.67
CA PRO A 196 19.82 12.06 0.07
C PRO A 196 19.08 10.85 -0.54
N PHE A 197 18.84 9.84 0.29
CA PHE A 197 17.91 8.77 -0.05
C PHE A 197 16.49 9.33 -0.08
N THR A 198 15.69 9.03 -1.12
CA THR A 198 14.36 9.63 -1.29
C THR A 198 13.32 8.59 -1.70
N ALA A 199 12.25 8.46 -0.92
CA ALA A 199 11.04 7.72 -1.26
C ALA A 199 9.94 8.70 -1.72
N SER A 200 9.10 8.31 -2.69
CA SER A 200 8.03 9.14 -3.23
C SER A 200 6.66 8.44 -3.14
N TYR A 201 5.63 9.21 -2.84
CA TYR A 201 4.25 8.75 -2.62
C TYR A 201 3.31 9.56 -3.51
N ARG A 202 2.33 8.93 -4.15
CA ARG A 202 1.30 9.60 -4.95
C ARG A 202 -0.02 8.83 -4.94
N ASN A 203 -1.07 9.41 -5.53
CA ASN A 203 -2.35 8.74 -5.79
C ASN A 203 -2.96 8.04 -4.56
N PHE A 204 -2.90 8.70 -3.40
CA PHE A 204 -3.55 8.21 -2.19
C PHE A 204 -5.07 8.13 -2.37
N ASN A 205 -5.66 6.97 -2.11
CA ASN A 205 -7.10 6.77 -2.14
C ASN A 205 -7.53 5.93 -0.93
N ALA A 206 -8.50 6.42 -0.16
CA ALA A 206 -9.07 5.70 0.98
C ALA A 206 -10.59 5.66 0.87
N ASP A 207 -11.11 4.51 0.43
CA ASP A 207 -12.52 4.17 0.60
C ASP A 207 -12.63 3.48 1.96
N ALA A 208 -12.79 4.29 3.01
CA ALA A 208 -12.54 3.87 4.38
C ALA A 208 -13.50 4.56 5.36
N CYS A 209 -13.72 3.91 6.51
CA CYS A 209 -14.56 4.46 7.56
C CYS A 209 -13.73 5.39 8.48
N VAL A 210 -13.90 6.70 8.31
CA VAL A 210 -13.35 7.75 9.18
C VAL A 210 -14.03 7.73 10.56
N TRP A 211 -13.27 7.43 11.61
CA TRP A 211 -13.79 7.32 12.96
C TRP A 211 -14.40 8.64 13.45
N GLY A 212 -15.57 8.57 14.10
CA GLY A 212 -16.33 9.72 14.57
C GLY A 212 -17.17 10.45 13.50
N ALA A 213 -17.03 10.13 12.21
CA ALA A 213 -17.87 10.69 11.16
C ALA A 213 -19.29 10.07 11.14
N SER A 214 -20.31 10.83 10.75
CA SER A 214 -21.69 10.36 10.65
C SER A 214 -21.93 9.30 9.57
N SER A 215 -21.04 9.23 8.57
CA SER A 215 -20.97 8.18 7.54
C SER A 215 -20.51 6.83 8.09
N CYS A 216 -19.83 6.80 9.24
CA CYS A 216 -19.37 5.59 9.92
C CYS A 216 -20.42 4.97 10.83
N LYS A 217 -21.60 4.72 10.26
CA LYS A 217 -22.63 3.91 10.90
C LYS A 217 -22.74 2.59 10.16
N PRO A 218 -22.15 1.48 10.66
CA PRO A 218 -22.40 0.13 10.15
C PRO A 218 -23.79 -0.36 10.59
N THR A 219 -24.82 0.44 10.30
CA THR A 219 -26.22 0.01 10.32
C THR A 219 -26.50 -0.75 9.03
N ALA A 220 -27.26 -1.85 9.11
CA ALA A 220 -27.54 -2.79 8.02
C ALA A 220 -28.24 -2.20 6.77
N THR A 221 -28.43 -0.88 6.72
CA THR A 221 -29.02 -0.08 5.65
C THR A 221 -28.00 0.68 4.80
N SER A 222 -26.69 0.68 5.13
CA SER A 222 -25.63 1.19 4.24
C SER A 222 -25.25 0.15 3.17
N THR A 223 -26.22 -0.25 2.35
CA THR A 223 -26.22 -1.47 1.51
C THR A 223 -25.28 -1.49 0.30
N ASN A 224 -24.27 -0.61 0.20
CA ASN A 224 -23.41 -0.48 -0.98
C ASN A 224 -21.91 -0.24 -0.71
N ILE A 225 -21.38 -0.54 0.49
CA ILE A 225 -19.93 -0.46 0.75
C ILE A 225 -19.25 -1.77 0.34
N ALA A 226 -18.89 -1.88 -0.95
CA ALA A 226 -18.42 -3.13 -1.56
C ALA A 226 -17.20 -3.78 -0.87
N TRP A 227 -16.30 -2.97 -0.30
CA TRP A 227 -15.10 -3.47 0.40
C TRP A 227 -15.40 -4.04 1.80
N PHE A 228 -16.49 -3.61 2.46
CA PHE A 228 -16.78 -3.96 3.86
C PHE A 228 -17.15 -5.44 4.05
N SER A 229 -17.60 -6.11 2.99
CA SER A 229 -17.82 -7.56 2.95
C SER A 229 -17.01 -8.24 1.83
N GLN A 230 -15.92 -7.61 1.37
CA GLN A 230 -15.08 -8.19 0.32
C GLN A 230 -14.18 -9.28 0.91
N GLU A 231 -14.32 -10.49 0.38
CA GLU A 231 -13.45 -11.63 0.70
C GLU A 231 -12.49 -11.97 -0.45
N MET A 232 -11.54 -12.86 -0.19
CA MET A 232 -10.62 -13.34 -1.22
C MET A 232 -11.28 -14.42 -2.09
N ASP A 233 -11.58 -14.07 -3.34
CA ASP A 233 -12.09 -15.01 -4.35
C ASP A 233 -11.08 -16.13 -4.69
N SER A 234 -11.56 -17.21 -5.31
CA SER A 234 -10.75 -18.40 -5.60
C SER A 234 -9.56 -18.13 -6.53
N ALA A 235 -9.67 -17.18 -7.47
CA ALA A 235 -8.57 -16.80 -8.36
C ALA A 235 -7.49 -16.01 -7.61
N LYS A 236 -7.89 -15.11 -6.71
CA LYS A 236 -6.99 -14.40 -5.79
C LYS A 236 -6.29 -15.36 -4.82
N GLN A 237 -7.00 -16.33 -4.24
CA GLN A 237 -6.41 -17.37 -3.40
C GLN A 237 -5.37 -18.20 -4.17
N GLN A 238 -5.65 -18.58 -5.42
CA GLN A 238 -4.69 -19.30 -6.27
C GLN A 238 -3.44 -18.48 -6.56
N ARG A 239 -3.56 -17.18 -6.84
CA ARG A 239 -2.40 -16.28 -7.03
C ARG A 239 -1.56 -16.15 -5.76
N LEU A 240 -2.19 -16.00 -4.60
CA LEU A 240 -1.52 -15.98 -3.30
C LEU A 240 -0.74 -17.28 -3.03
N GLN A 241 -1.36 -18.43 -3.30
CA GLN A 241 -0.71 -19.74 -3.14
C GLN A 241 0.41 -20.00 -4.16
N TRP A 242 0.33 -19.40 -5.35
CA TRP A 242 1.41 -19.45 -6.33
C TRP A 242 2.61 -18.63 -5.86
N GLY A 243 2.40 -17.37 -5.43
CA GLY A 243 3.47 -16.51 -4.91
C GLY A 243 4.25 -17.14 -3.76
N ARG A 244 3.54 -17.78 -2.81
CA ARG A 244 4.13 -18.53 -1.67
C ARG A 244 4.98 -19.74 -2.06
N ARG A 245 4.98 -20.18 -3.32
CA ARG A 245 5.78 -21.32 -3.82
C ARG A 245 6.96 -20.89 -4.69
N THR A 246 7.02 -19.62 -5.08
CA THR A 246 7.99 -19.08 -6.05
C THR A 246 8.91 -18.01 -5.44
N THR A 247 8.83 -17.81 -4.12
CA THR A 247 9.69 -16.95 -3.30
C THR A 247 10.28 -17.77 -2.16
#